data_AF-A0A420WUP1-F1
#
_entry.id   AF-A0A420WUP1-F1
#
_cell.length_a   1.000
_cell.length_b   1.000
_cell.length_c   1.000
_cell.angle_alpha   90.00
_cell.angle_beta   90.00
_cell.angle_gamma   90.00
#
_symmetry.space_group_name_H-M   'P 1'
#
loop_
_entity.id
_entity.type
_entity.pdbx_description
1 polymer ?
#
loop_
_entity_poly.entity_id
_entity_poly.type
_entity_poly.pdbx_seq_one_letter_code
_entity_poly.pdbx_strand_id
1 'polypeptide(L)'
;MKIIYIPQRSDLSAEYELGDDKVIAHMNGHQETFNFQNMPDGRADSITADYLPICPVVAAERVDGDLTVTLLHWYGVDAAEDEKQEREVTV
;
A
#
# COMPACT_ATOMS: atom_id res chain seq x y z
N MET A 1 8.35 -9.22 3.79
CA MET A 1 8.18 -8.08 2.85
C MET A 1 8.32 -6.77 3.61
N LYS A 2 8.66 -5.67 2.95
CA LYS A 2 8.69 -4.33 3.55
C LYS A 2 7.54 -3.48 3.00
N ILE A 3 6.93 -2.66 3.85
CA ILE A 3 5.92 -1.68 3.48
C ILE A 3 6.43 -0.28 3.80
N ILE A 4 6.30 0.62 2.83
CA ILE A 4 6.48 2.07 3.02
C ILE A 4 5.10 2.70 2.91
N TYR A 5 4.64 3.35 3.97
CA TYR A 5 3.39 4.08 3.97
C TYR A 5 3.66 5.56 3.71
N ILE A 6 3.11 6.10 2.63
CA ILE A 6 3.18 7.53 2.31
C ILE A 6 1.90 8.20 2.84
N PRO A 7 2.02 9.22 3.70
CA PRO A 7 0.88 9.89 4.30
C PRO A 7 0.12 10.70 3.25
N GLN A 8 -1.20 10.55 3.22
CA GLN A 8 -2.08 11.21 2.26
C GLN A 8 -3.31 11.77 2.99
N ARG A 9 -3.48 13.10 3.02
CA ARG A 9 -4.72 13.70 3.56
C ARG A 9 -5.89 13.24 2.68
N SER A 10 -6.87 12.54 3.27
CA SER A 10 -8.19 12.32 2.68
C SER A 10 -9.25 12.03 3.75
N ASP A 11 -10.53 12.22 3.44
CA ASP A 11 -11.64 11.70 4.26
C ASP A 11 -11.93 10.22 3.93
N LEU A 12 -11.24 9.68 2.93
CA LEU A 12 -11.21 8.24 2.66
C LEU A 12 -10.40 7.53 3.75
N SER A 13 -10.76 6.27 4.01
CA SER A 13 -9.98 5.36 4.83
C SER A 13 -9.72 4.07 4.06
N ALA A 14 -8.60 3.42 4.36
CA ALA A 14 -8.37 2.05 3.93
C ALA A 14 -7.68 1.25 5.03
N GLU A 15 -8.03 -0.02 5.07
CA GLU A 15 -7.39 -1.02 5.91
C GLU A 15 -6.64 -2.01 5.02
N TYR A 16 -5.53 -2.54 5.54
CA TYR A 16 -4.65 -3.42 4.78
C TYR A 16 -4.37 -4.71 5.55
N GLU A 17 -4.59 -5.84 4.88
CA GLU A 17 -4.05 -7.13 5.31
C GLU A 17 -2.78 -7.42 4.51
N LEU A 18 -1.69 -7.78 5.19
CA LEU A 18 -0.36 -7.94 4.62
C LEU A 18 0.15 -9.34 4.89
N GLY A 19 0.64 -10.02 3.87
CA GLY A 19 1.23 -11.35 4.03
C GLY A 19 1.44 -12.07 2.71
N ASP A 20 2.36 -13.03 2.68
CA ASP A 20 2.67 -13.86 1.52
C ASP A 20 2.91 -13.06 0.22
N ASP A 21 3.62 -11.92 0.31
CA ASP A 21 3.83 -10.97 -0.80
C ASP A 21 2.52 -10.47 -1.44
N LYS A 22 1.46 -10.35 -0.64
CA LYS A 22 0.16 -9.80 -1.02
C LYS A 22 -0.21 -8.62 -0.12
N VAL A 23 -0.96 -7.70 -0.72
CA VAL A 23 -1.65 -6.62 -0.02
C VAL A 23 -3.13 -6.75 -0.35
N ILE A 24 -3.96 -6.98 0.67
CA ILE A 24 -5.42 -6.93 0.51
C ILE A 24 -5.85 -5.58 1.08
N ALA A 25 -6.42 -4.73 0.22
CA ALA A 25 -6.87 -3.41 0.60
C ALA A 25 -8.40 -3.37 0.69
N HIS A 26 -8.90 -2.83 1.79
CA HIS A 26 -10.33 -2.63 2.04
C HIS A 26 -10.61 -1.13 2.08
N MET A 27 -11.48 -0.64 1.19
CA MET A 27 -11.81 0.78 1.08
C MET A 27 -13.28 0.96 0.69
N ASN A 28 -14.03 1.74 1.46
CA ASN A 28 -15.45 2.05 1.18
C ASN A 28 -16.34 0.82 0.88
N GLY A 29 -16.08 -0.31 1.53
CA GLY A 29 -16.80 -1.57 1.31
C GLY A 29 -16.37 -2.35 0.05
N HIS A 30 -15.41 -1.83 -0.71
CA HIS A 30 -14.72 -2.58 -1.76
C HIS A 30 -13.47 -3.25 -1.19
N GLN A 31 -13.10 -4.36 -1.81
CA GLN A 31 -11.88 -5.10 -1.49
C GLN A 31 -11.14 -5.44 -2.77
N GLU A 32 -9.82 -5.34 -2.73
CA GLU A 32 -8.97 -5.77 -3.83
C GLU A 32 -7.65 -6.36 -3.32
N THR A 33 -7.18 -7.40 -4.00
CA THR A 33 -5.94 -8.10 -3.68
C THR A 33 -4.87 -7.79 -4.71
N PHE A 34 -3.79 -7.16 -4.28
CA PHE A 34 -2.58 -6.97 -5.06
C PHE A 34 -1.61 -8.12 -4.75
N ASN A 35 -1.32 -8.96 -5.75
CA ASN A 35 -0.49 -10.14 -5.59
C ASN A 35 0.88 -9.97 -6.27
N PHE A 36 1.95 -9.93 -5.48
CA PHE A 36 3.32 -9.71 -5.92
C PHE A 36 4.22 -10.95 -5.81
N GLN A 37 3.66 -12.12 -5.46
CA GLN A 37 4.43 -13.36 -5.23
C GLN A 37 5.37 -13.74 -6.38
N ASN A 38 4.95 -13.48 -7.62
CA ASN A 38 5.71 -13.83 -8.83
C ASN A 38 6.28 -12.58 -9.53
N MET A 39 6.28 -11.42 -8.85
CA MET A 39 6.92 -10.23 -9.39
C MET A 39 8.43 -10.46 -9.45
N PRO A 40 9.09 -10.37 -10.63
CA PRO A 40 10.53 -10.48 -10.73
C PRO A 40 11.22 -9.26 -10.09
N ASP A 41 12.53 -9.35 -9.90
CA ASP A 41 13.33 -8.18 -9.53
C ASP A 41 13.11 -7.02 -10.52
N GLY A 42 13.01 -5.81 -9.97
CA GLY A 42 12.62 -4.61 -10.69
C GLY A 42 11.53 -3.83 -9.97
N ARG A 43 10.98 -2.83 -10.65
CA ARG A 43 10.06 -1.84 -10.08
C ARG A 43 8.80 -1.68 -10.94
N ALA A 44 7.65 -1.57 -10.28
CA ALA A 44 6.35 -1.33 -10.90
C ALA A 44 5.70 -0.09 -10.26
N ASP A 45 5.49 0.97 -11.04
CA ASP A 45 4.98 2.29 -10.58
C ASP A 45 3.59 2.68 -11.15
N SER A 46 3.01 1.83 -12.00
CA SER A 46 1.71 2.06 -12.67
C SER A 46 0.69 0.99 -12.31
N ILE A 47 0.61 0.66 -11.02
CA ILE A 47 -0.32 -0.35 -10.51
C ILE A 47 -1.73 0.25 -10.52
N THR A 48 -2.69 -0.48 -11.06
CA THR A 48 -4.09 -0.06 -11.14
C THR A 48 -4.95 -0.94 -10.25
N ALA A 49 -6.02 -0.35 -9.73
CA ALA A 49 -7.06 -1.06 -9.01
C ALA A 49 -8.28 -1.21 -9.93
N ASP A 50 -8.83 -2.42 -10.01
CA ASP A 50 -10.02 -2.74 -10.80
C ASP A 50 -11.31 -2.47 -10.01
N TYR A 51 -11.27 -2.63 -8.68
CA TYR A 51 -12.46 -2.60 -7.81
C TYR A 51 -12.44 -1.46 -6.81
N LEU A 52 -11.26 -0.91 -6.50
CA LEU A 52 -11.14 0.22 -5.58
C LEU A 52 -11.36 1.56 -6.31
N PRO A 53 -11.99 2.54 -5.67
CA PRO A 53 -12.21 3.86 -6.28
C PRO A 53 -10.88 4.62 -6.50
N ILE A 54 -9.84 4.29 -5.72
CA ILE A 54 -8.48 4.81 -5.84
C ILE A 54 -7.52 3.65 -5.59
N CYS A 55 -6.48 3.52 -6.40
CA CYS A 55 -5.44 2.51 -6.15
C CYS A 55 -4.58 2.93 -4.94
N PRO A 56 -4.54 2.14 -3.86
CA PRO A 56 -3.69 2.39 -2.69
C PRO A 56 -2.21 2.14 -2.95
N VAL A 57 -1.88 1.29 -3.92
CA VAL A 57 -0.50 0.88 -4.17
C VAL A 57 0.16 1.86 -5.12
N VAL A 58 1.16 2.59 -4.61
CA VAL A 58 1.93 3.57 -5.38
C VAL A 58 3.00 2.87 -6.21
N ALA A 59 3.72 1.93 -5.58
CA ALA A 59 4.77 1.19 -6.23
C ALA A 59 5.01 -0.16 -5.55
N ALA A 60 5.57 -1.10 -6.30
CA ALA A 60 6.19 -2.30 -5.78
C ALA A 60 7.59 -2.42 -6.37
N GLU A 61 8.58 -2.80 -5.56
CA GLU A 61 9.96 -2.95 -5.98
C GLU A 61 10.53 -4.21 -5.34
N ARG A 62 11.15 -5.08 -6.14
CA ARG A 62 11.87 -6.25 -5.67
C ARG A 62 13.34 -6.14 -6.03
N VAL A 63 14.22 -6.31 -5.04
CA VAL A 63 15.67 -6.25 -5.20
C VAL A 63 16.27 -7.47 -4.53
N ASP A 64 16.99 -8.31 -5.29
CA ASP A 64 17.62 -9.53 -4.79
C ASP A 64 16.62 -10.47 -4.06
N GLY A 65 15.38 -10.51 -4.54
CA GLY A 65 14.30 -11.30 -3.92
C GLY A 65 13.52 -10.59 -2.81
N ASP A 66 14.01 -9.48 -2.26
CA ASP A 66 13.33 -8.74 -1.20
C ASP A 66 12.30 -7.75 -1.76
N LEU A 67 11.02 -7.95 -1.43
CA LEU A 67 9.91 -7.10 -1.88
C LEU A 67 9.67 -5.92 -0.93
N THR A 68 9.62 -4.72 -1.49
CA THR A 68 9.13 -3.49 -0.85
C THR A 68 7.88 -2.99 -1.58
N VAL A 69 6.80 -2.71 -0.86
CA VAL A 69 5.57 -2.13 -1.41
C VAL A 69 5.32 -0.75 -0.79
N THR A 70 5.05 0.24 -1.63
CA THR A 70 4.69 1.59 -1.22
C THR A 70 3.17 1.76 -1.25
N LEU A 71 2.56 2.04 -0.11
CA LEU A 71 1.12 2.18 0.07
C LEU A 71 0.74 3.59 0.52
N LEU A 72 -0.43 4.06 0.12
CA LEU A 72 -1.00 5.28 0.69
C LEU A 72 -1.50 5.03 2.12
N HIS A 73 -1.20 5.94 3.04
CA HIS A 73 -1.75 5.99 4.39
C HIS A 73 -2.66 7.20 4.51
N TRP A 74 -3.97 6.95 4.49
CA TRP A 74 -4.94 8.03 4.59
C TRP A 74 -5.10 8.52 6.03
N TYR A 75 -5.04 9.85 6.18
CA TYR A 75 -5.25 10.51 7.46
C TYR A 75 -6.28 11.65 7.35
N GLY A 76 -7.06 11.82 8.42
CA GLY A 76 -8.10 12.84 8.55
C GLY A 76 -7.57 14.22 8.96
N VAL A 77 -8.45 15.23 8.99
CA VAL A 77 -8.08 16.60 9.38
C VAL A 77 -7.53 16.70 10.81
N ASP A 78 -8.00 15.84 11.70
CA ASP A 78 -7.62 15.81 13.13
C ASP A 78 -6.51 14.79 13.45
N ALA A 79 -5.83 14.26 12.42
CA ALA A 79 -4.77 13.27 12.59
C ALA A 79 -3.58 13.84 13.38
N ALA A 80 -2.96 12.98 14.18
CA ALA A 80 -1.75 13.31 14.92
C ALA A 80 -0.56 13.52 13.97
N GLU A 81 0.50 14.20 14.44
CA GLU A 81 1.65 14.55 13.61
C GLU A 81 2.47 13.34 13.13
N ASP A 82 2.41 12.23 13.86
CA ASP A 82 3.04 10.95 13.47
C ASP A 82 2.28 10.25 12.34
N GLU A 83 0.96 10.42 12.22
CA GLU A 83 0.16 9.93 11.09
C GLU A 83 0.45 10.68 9.79
N LYS A 84 1.01 11.89 9.89
CA LYS A 84 1.34 12.76 8.75
C LYS A 84 2.74 12.49 8.18
N GLN A 85 3.43 11.46 8.68
CA GLN A 85 4.80 11.12 8.30
C GLN A 85 4.85 9.80 7.55
N GLU A 86 5.89 9.66 6.72
CA GLU A 86 6.22 8.37 6.12
C GLU A 86 6.63 7.38 7.22
N ARG A 87 6.17 6.14 7.10
CA ARG A 87 6.50 5.07 8.05
C ARG A 87 6.84 3.78 7.32
N GLU A 88 7.83 3.06 7.84
CA GLU A 88 8.28 1.78 7.32
C GLU A 88 7.86 0.65 8.27
N VAL A 89 7.37 -0.46 7.72
CA VAL A 89 6.99 -1.66 8.47
C VAL A 89 7.54 -2.90 7.77
N THR A 90 8.14 -3.82 8.53
CA THR A 90 8.53 -5.15 8.03
C THR A 90 7.50 -6.18 8.48
N VAL A 91 7.03 -7.00 7.53
CA VAL A 91 6.05 -8.08 7.72
C VAL A 91 6.68 -9.43 7.40
#